data_AF-A0A327TIB2-F1
#
_entry.id   AF-A0A327TIB2-F1
#
_cell.length_a   1.000
_cell.length_b   1.000
_cell.length_c   1.000
_cell.angle_alpha   90.00
_cell.angle_beta   90.00
_cell.angle_gamma   90.00
#
_symmetry.space_group_name_H-M   'P 1'
#
loop_
_entity.id
_entity.type
_entity.pdbx_description
1 polymer ?
#
loop_
_entity_poly.entity_id
_entity_poly.type
_entity_poly.pdbx_seq_one_letter_code
_entity_poly.pdbx_strand_id
1 'polypeptide(L)'
;MSSPFDLPARQPEPSASATPSAAPAVGGHAEDRDTRPQYVLPLVVRLERADPPARTDALETSARAVLTLLADPRVTDADGEWAERVAAWEDARIRKVVRRARGGEWRKAAELPGITVTGESAEVRVFPPIPLDGWPKDLAKLQVSGTDLDDPRPPGPAPEGVPVLWLNPALEMSAGKTMAQTGHAAQLAWWELDTPQREKWAADGFPLAVRTSPAPAWPTLTDGRLPVVRDAGFTEIAPGSATVAADLGGHYRPAPRLRHR
;
A
#
# COMPACT_ATOMS: atom_id res chain seq x y z
N MET A 1 41.10 66.60 -24.63
CA MET A 1 40.67 65.45 -25.45
C MET A 1 41.62 64.29 -25.22
N SER A 2 41.17 63.26 -24.51
CA SER A 2 41.48 61.83 -24.70
C SER A 2 41.06 61.06 -23.45
N SER A 3 40.22 60.05 -23.69
CA SER A 3 39.42 59.31 -22.72
C SER A 3 40.24 58.21 -22.00
N PRO A 4 39.94 57.90 -20.73
CA PRO A 4 40.51 56.76 -20.00
C PRO A 4 39.65 55.49 -20.21
N PHE A 5 40.21 54.34 -19.82
CA PHE A 5 39.67 52.96 -19.78
C PHE A 5 40.11 52.02 -20.91
N ASP A 6 41.29 51.43 -20.71
CA ASP A 6 41.71 50.15 -21.28
C ASP A 6 41.52 49.05 -20.22
N LEU A 7 40.80 47.99 -20.56
CA LEU A 7 40.57 46.80 -19.73
C LEU A 7 41.41 45.62 -20.30
N PRO A 8 42.14 44.84 -19.48
CA PRO A 8 42.90 43.71 -19.99
C PRO A 8 42.06 42.42 -20.15
N ALA A 9 42.33 41.76 -21.28
CA ALA A 9 42.19 40.36 -21.69
C ALA A 9 41.21 39.39 -20.98
N ARG A 10 40.27 38.86 -21.76
CA ARG A 10 39.44 37.67 -21.47
C ARG A 10 40.30 36.40 -21.37
N GLN A 11 40.11 35.64 -20.30
CA GLN A 11 40.59 34.27 -20.14
C GLN A 11 39.66 33.25 -20.84
N PRO A 12 40.16 32.08 -21.26
CA PRO A 12 39.40 31.10 -22.03
C PRO A 12 38.46 30.26 -21.16
N GLU A 13 37.30 29.90 -21.73
CA GLU A 13 36.28 29.05 -21.11
C GLU A 13 36.76 27.59 -20.91
N PRO A 14 36.45 26.95 -19.78
CA PRO A 14 36.64 25.51 -19.63
C PRO A 14 35.45 24.71 -20.20
N SER A 15 35.78 23.76 -21.07
CA SER A 15 34.89 22.81 -21.72
C SER A 15 34.00 22.03 -20.75
N ALA A 16 32.71 21.95 -21.09
CA ALA A 16 31.77 20.99 -20.52
C ALA A 16 32.10 19.56 -20.98
N SER A 17 32.38 18.65 -20.04
CA SER A 17 32.06 17.22 -20.13
C SER A 17 32.54 16.47 -18.89
N ALA A 18 31.61 15.87 -18.15
CA ALA A 18 31.72 14.55 -17.51
C ALA A 18 30.48 14.31 -16.64
N THR A 19 29.41 13.81 -17.25
CA THR A 19 28.29 13.19 -16.54
C THR A 19 28.76 11.84 -16.00
N PRO A 20 28.58 11.51 -14.71
CA PRO A 20 28.88 10.15 -14.25
C PRO A 20 27.84 9.17 -14.81
N SER A 21 28.37 8.16 -15.49
CA SER A 21 27.66 7.02 -16.08
C SER A 21 26.81 6.28 -15.04
N ALA A 22 25.49 6.35 -15.20
CA ALA A 22 24.55 5.51 -14.47
C ALA A 22 24.47 4.11 -15.11
N ALA A 23 24.59 3.07 -14.28
CA ALA A 23 24.28 1.69 -14.64
C ALA A 23 22.77 1.51 -14.92
N PRO A 24 22.34 0.50 -15.71
CA PRO A 24 21.03 0.52 -16.35
C PRO A 24 19.91 0.25 -15.34
N ALA A 25 18.93 1.14 -15.33
CA ALA A 25 17.65 0.94 -14.66
C ALA A 25 16.73 0.09 -15.56
N VAL A 26 16.16 -0.97 -14.99
CA VAL A 26 15.05 -1.70 -15.57
C VAL A 26 13.80 -0.80 -15.49
N GLY A 27 13.38 -0.26 -16.64
CA GLY A 27 11.99 0.00 -17.01
C GLY A 27 11.28 1.28 -16.52
N GLY A 28 11.30 2.33 -17.33
CA GLY A 28 10.25 3.38 -17.44
C GLY A 28 10.52 4.72 -16.75
N HIS A 29 10.70 5.80 -17.52
CA HIS A 29 10.72 7.17 -16.99
C HIS A 29 9.38 7.52 -16.33
N ALA A 30 9.39 8.26 -15.23
CA ALA A 30 8.19 8.61 -14.45
C ALA A 30 7.06 9.24 -15.28
N GLU A 31 7.38 9.93 -16.38
CA GLU A 31 6.44 10.54 -17.33
C GLU A 31 5.64 9.49 -18.15
N ASP A 32 6.20 8.31 -18.41
CA ASP A 32 5.54 7.21 -19.15
C ASP A 32 4.50 6.47 -18.31
N ARG A 33 4.62 6.52 -16.96
CA ARG A 33 3.64 5.87 -16.06
C ARG A 33 2.36 6.70 -15.90
N ASP A 34 2.38 8.00 -16.18
CA ASP A 34 1.20 8.88 -16.04
C ASP A 34 0.28 8.86 -17.29
N THR A 35 0.76 8.41 -18.44
CA THR A 35 -0.01 8.33 -19.70
C THR A 35 -0.72 6.99 -19.90
N ARG A 36 -0.34 5.95 -19.14
CA ARG A 36 -0.98 4.63 -19.19
C ARG A 36 -2.36 4.65 -18.50
N PRO A 37 -3.29 3.75 -18.90
CA PRO A 37 -4.55 3.56 -18.20
C PRO A 37 -4.31 3.33 -16.70
N GLN A 38 -4.87 4.20 -15.86
CA GLN A 38 -4.70 4.11 -14.42
C GLN A 38 -5.80 3.27 -13.80
N TYR A 39 -5.40 2.43 -12.85
CA TYR A 39 -6.29 1.57 -12.09
C TYR A 39 -6.31 1.97 -10.62
N VAL A 40 -7.37 1.58 -9.93
CA VAL A 40 -7.50 1.69 -8.48
C VAL A 40 -7.99 0.35 -7.93
N LEU A 41 -7.42 -0.08 -6.81
CA LEU A 41 -7.88 -1.23 -6.07
C LEU A 41 -8.99 -0.80 -5.09
N PRO A 42 -10.25 -1.19 -5.31
CA PRO A 42 -11.33 -0.89 -4.39
C PRO A 42 -11.36 -1.90 -3.24
N LEU A 43 -11.58 -1.39 -2.04
CA LEU A 43 -12.00 -2.16 -0.89
C LEU A 43 -13.32 -1.58 -0.38
N VAL A 44 -14.21 -2.44 0.08
CA VAL A 44 -15.45 -2.05 0.77
C VAL A 44 -15.46 -2.70 2.14
N VAL A 45 -15.51 -1.90 3.20
CA VAL A 45 -15.74 -2.39 4.57
C VAL A 45 -17.25 -2.42 4.85
N ARG A 46 -17.74 -3.51 5.44
CA ARG A 46 -19.09 -3.58 5.97
C ARG A 46 -19.14 -2.81 7.29
N LEU A 47 -19.99 -1.79 7.36
CA LEU A 47 -20.10 -0.92 8.53
C LEU A 47 -21.58 -0.72 8.87
N GLU A 48 -22.13 -1.63 9.66
CA GLU A 48 -23.48 -1.51 10.20
C GLU A 48 -23.52 -0.48 11.34
N ARG A 49 -24.69 0.15 11.56
CA ARG A 49 -24.83 1.16 12.63
C ARG A 49 -24.85 0.58 14.03
N ALA A 50 -25.47 -0.59 14.17
CA ALA A 50 -25.76 -1.17 15.48
C ALA A 50 -24.53 -1.87 16.08
N ASP A 51 -23.65 -2.39 15.23
CA ASP A 51 -22.53 -3.24 15.61
C ASP A 51 -21.36 -3.00 14.64
N PRO A 52 -20.68 -1.85 14.71
CA PRO A 52 -19.49 -1.60 13.91
C PRO A 52 -18.33 -2.48 14.41
N PRO A 53 -17.46 -2.97 13.50
CA PRO A 53 -16.31 -3.77 13.91
C PRO A 53 -15.29 -2.94 14.69
N ALA A 54 -14.44 -3.62 15.46
CA ALA A 54 -13.29 -2.96 16.08
C ALA A 54 -12.34 -2.40 15.00
N ARG A 55 -11.76 -1.22 15.26
CA ARG A 55 -10.82 -0.56 14.32
C ARG A 55 -9.69 -1.51 13.93
N THR A 56 -9.01 -2.11 14.89
CA THR A 56 -7.85 -2.98 14.65
C THR A 56 -8.24 -4.18 13.78
N ASP A 57 -9.37 -4.82 14.06
CA ASP A 57 -9.89 -5.94 13.27
C ASP A 57 -10.22 -5.54 11.82
N ALA A 58 -10.79 -4.36 11.60
CA ALA A 58 -11.01 -3.83 10.25
C ALA A 58 -9.69 -3.57 9.50
N LEU A 59 -8.66 -3.05 10.18
CA LEU A 59 -7.32 -2.85 9.59
C LEU A 59 -6.69 -4.18 9.19
N GLU A 60 -6.65 -5.14 10.11
CA GLU A 60 -6.07 -6.47 9.89
C GLU A 60 -6.82 -7.21 8.76
N THR A 61 -8.15 -7.14 8.75
CA THR A 61 -9.00 -7.73 7.71
C THR A 61 -8.78 -7.08 6.35
N SER A 62 -8.58 -5.76 6.28
CA SER A 62 -8.31 -5.07 5.02
C SER A 62 -6.95 -5.44 4.43
N ALA A 63 -5.93 -5.59 5.27
CA ALA A 63 -4.61 -6.05 4.86
C ALA A 63 -4.66 -7.49 4.35
N ARG A 64 -5.37 -8.38 5.07
CA ARG A 64 -5.63 -9.75 4.62
C ARG A 64 -6.39 -9.79 3.30
N ALA A 65 -7.39 -8.94 3.10
CA ALA A 65 -8.13 -8.88 1.85
C ALA A 65 -7.22 -8.56 0.64
N VAL A 66 -6.26 -7.65 0.78
CA VAL A 66 -5.27 -7.39 -0.29
C VAL A 66 -4.42 -8.63 -0.55
N LEU A 67 -3.90 -9.29 0.49
CA LEU A 67 -3.11 -10.52 0.34
C LEU A 67 -3.90 -11.65 -0.32
N THR A 68 -5.17 -11.83 0.08
CA THR A 68 -6.07 -12.82 -0.50
C THR A 68 -6.30 -12.56 -1.98
N LEU A 69 -6.43 -11.30 -2.42
CA LEU A 69 -6.49 -10.98 -3.85
C LEU A 69 -5.19 -11.38 -4.56
N LEU A 70 -4.03 -10.98 -4.03
CA LEU A 70 -2.73 -11.20 -4.67
C LEU A 70 -2.35 -12.68 -4.81
N ALA A 71 -2.90 -13.54 -3.95
CA ALA A 71 -2.70 -14.98 -3.99
C ALA A 71 -3.83 -15.75 -4.70
N ASP A 72 -4.87 -15.06 -5.19
CA ASP A 72 -6.02 -15.72 -5.81
C ASP A 72 -5.63 -16.30 -7.17
N PRO A 73 -6.05 -17.53 -7.53
CA PRO A 73 -5.77 -18.13 -8.84
C PRO A 73 -6.22 -17.27 -10.02
N ARG A 74 -7.29 -16.47 -9.87
CA ARG A 74 -7.72 -15.50 -10.90
C ARG A 74 -6.69 -14.40 -11.14
N VAL A 75 -5.73 -14.21 -10.24
CA VAL A 75 -4.61 -13.28 -10.36
C VAL A 75 -3.31 -14.01 -10.72
N THR A 76 -3.05 -15.17 -10.13
CA THR A 76 -1.75 -15.86 -10.26
C THR A 76 -1.64 -16.80 -11.45
N ASP A 77 -2.75 -17.38 -11.90
CA ASP A 77 -2.73 -18.34 -13.02
C ASP A 77 -2.48 -17.60 -14.34
N ALA A 78 -1.83 -18.28 -15.29
CA ALA A 78 -1.47 -17.69 -16.59
C ALA A 78 -2.68 -17.13 -17.36
N ASP A 79 -3.84 -17.79 -17.23
CA ASP A 79 -5.12 -17.39 -17.84
C ASP A 79 -6.09 -16.78 -16.79
N GLY A 80 -5.56 -16.29 -15.67
CA GLY A 80 -6.35 -15.72 -14.59
C GLY A 80 -7.16 -14.50 -15.03
N GLU A 81 -8.47 -14.52 -14.78
CA GLU A 81 -9.42 -13.47 -15.20
C GLU A 81 -9.03 -12.04 -14.75
N TRP A 82 -8.29 -11.93 -13.65
CA TRP A 82 -7.89 -10.68 -13.01
C TRP A 82 -6.40 -10.36 -13.17
N ALA A 83 -5.60 -11.30 -13.71
CA ALA A 83 -4.15 -11.20 -13.81
C ALA A 83 -3.70 -9.91 -14.52
N GLU A 84 -4.23 -9.63 -15.71
CA GLU A 84 -3.87 -8.43 -16.49
C GLU A 84 -4.22 -7.12 -15.75
N ARG A 85 -5.38 -7.07 -15.07
CA ARG A 85 -5.80 -5.87 -14.34
C ARG A 85 -4.95 -5.63 -13.10
N VAL A 86 -4.57 -6.70 -12.40
CA VAL A 86 -3.64 -6.62 -11.27
C VAL A 86 -2.26 -6.18 -11.74
N ALA A 87 -1.71 -6.81 -12.79
CA ALA A 87 -0.42 -6.42 -13.35
C ALA A 87 -0.40 -4.94 -13.79
N ALA A 88 -1.44 -4.47 -14.49
CA ALA A 88 -1.54 -3.07 -14.91
C ALA A 88 -1.65 -2.09 -13.72
N TRP A 89 -2.32 -2.48 -12.64
CA TRP A 89 -2.41 -1.69 -11.42
C TRP A 89 -1.07 -1.63 -10.66
N GLU A 90 -0.34 -2.74 -10.59
CA GLU A 90 0.99 -2.81 -9.95
C GLU A 90 2.08 -2.07 -10.74
N ASP A 91 1.99 -2.09 -12.08
CA ASP A 91 2.92 -1.40 -12.98
C ASP A 91 2.70 0.12 -13.04
N ALA A 92 1.58 0.64 -12.52
CA ALA A 92 1.27 2.06 -12.46
C ALA A 92 1.47 2.67 -11.06
N ARG A 93 0.88 3.84 -10.80
CA ARG A 93 0.79 4.40 -9.45
C ARG A 93 -0.23 3.61 -8.63
N ILE A 94 0.25 2.76 -7.73
CA ILE A 94 -0.58 1.87 -6.89
C ILE A 94 -1.51 2.68 -6.01
N ARG A 95 -2.80 2.73 -6.40
CA ARG A 95 -3.86 3.40 -5.65
C ARG A 95 -4.79 2.39 -5.01
N LYS A 96 -5.08 2.57 -3.72
CA LYS A 96 -6.10 1.82 -2.98
C LYS A 96 -7.14 2.80 -2.46
N VAL A 97 -8.41 2.44 -2.52
CA VAL A 97 -9.49 3.23 -1.93
C VAL A 97 -10.40 2.34 -1.13
N VAL A 98 -10.73 2.80 0.08
CA VAL A 98 -11.64 2.09 0.97
C VAL A 98 -12.94 2.89 1.03
N ARG A 99 -14.04 2.22 0.72
CA ARG A 99 -15.40 2.73 0.87
C ARG A 99 -16.13 1.93 1.93
N ARG A 100 -17.23 2.46 2.46
CA ARG A 100 -18.10 1.72 3.38
C ARG A 100 -19.44 1.39 2.73
N ALA A 101 -20.00 0.26 3.12
CA ALA A 101 -21.36 -0.14 2.76
C ALA A 101 -22.06 -0.79 3.96
N ARG A 102 -23.39 -0.80 3.91
CA ARG A 102 -24.24 -1.41 4.94
C ARG A 102 -25.51 -1.99 4.33
N GLY A 103 -26.15 -2.95 5.00
CA GLY A 103 -27.45 -3.48 4.59
C GLY A 103 -27.56 -3.78 3.08
N GLY A 104 -28.49 -3.10 2.39
CA GLY A 104 -28.69 -3.30 0.94
C GLY A 104 -27.53 -2.86 0.06
N GLU A 105 -26.73 -1.86 0.47
CA GLU A 105 -25.55 -1.44 -0.27
C GLU A 105 -24.44 -2.49 -0.21
N TRP A 106 -24.25 -3.11 0.96
CA TRP A 106 -23.30 -4.22 1.13
C TRP A 106 -23.71 -5.42 0.27
N ARG A 107 -24.99 -5.80 0.29
CA ARG A 107 -25.51 -6.91 -0.55
C ARG A 107 -25.26 -6.68 -2.04
N LYS A 108 -25.52 -5.46 -2.54
CA LYS A 108 -25.23 -5.11 -3.95
C LYS A 108 -23.74 -5.12 -4.27
N ALA A 109 -22.90 -4.62 -3.38
CA ALA A 109 -21.45 -4.69 -3.56
C ALA A 109 -20.94 -6.15 -3.57
N ALA A 110 -21.55 -7.03 -2.78
CA ALA A 110 -21.22 -8.45 -2.71
C ALA A 110 -21.58 -9.24 -4.00
N GLU A 111 -22.54 -8.75 -4.80
CA GLU A 111 -22.94 -9.35 -6.08
C GLU A 111 -21.89 -9.13 -7.19
N LEU A 112 -21.04 -8.10 -7.06
CA LEU A 112 -19.97 -7.82 -8.04
C LEU A 112 -18.77 -8.76 -7.86
N PRO A 113 -17.98 -9.06 -8.91
CA PRO A 113 -16.77 -9.88 -8.79
C PRO A 113 -15.81 -9.32 -7.73
N GLY A 114 -15.36 -10.18 -6.81
CA GLY A 114 -14.51 -9.79 -5.69
C GLY A 114 -14.44 -10.88 -4.62
N ILE A 115 -13.68 -10.62 -3.56
CA ILE A 115 -13.45 -11.56 -2.47
C ILE A 115 -13.84 -10.88 -1.17
N THR A 116 -14.73 -11.51 -0.39
CA THR A 116 -15.03 -11.07 0.97
C THR A 116 -14.13 -11.83 1.93
N VAL A 117 -13.40 -11.10 2.76
CA VAL A 117 -12.61 -11.62 3.87
C VAL A 117 -13.27 -11.22 5.17
N THR A 118 -13.36 -12.18 6.08
CA THR A 118 -13.96 -12.01 7.41
C THR A 118 -12.86 -12.08 8.48
N GLY A 119 -12.84 -11.07 9.34
CA GLY A 119 -12.06 -11.00 10.58
C GLY A 119 -12.83 -11.57 11.77
N GLU A 120 -12.56 -11.04 12.96
CA GLU A 120 -13.30 -11.40 14.18
C GLU A 120 -14.75 -10.88 14.11
N SER A 121 -14.91 -9.63 13.67
CA SER A 121 -16.16 -8.88 13.53
C SER A 121 -16.26 -8.12 12.21
N ALA A 122 -15.12 -7.80 11.59
CA ALA A 122 -15.03 -7.05 10.37
C ALA A 122 -15.28 -7.93 9.14
N GLU A 123 -15.98 -7.37 8.15
CA GLU A 123 -16.04 -7.93 6.81
C GLU A 123 -15.52 -6.89 5.83
N VAL A 124 -14.50 -7.26 5.05
CA VAL A 124 -13.93 -6.40 4.01
C VAL A 124 -13.97 -7.14 2.70
N ARG A 125 -14.53 -6.49 1.68
CA ARG A 125 -14.54 -7.01 0.32
C ARG A 125 -13.52 -6.28 -0.54
N VAL A 126 -12.59 -7.02 -1.12
CA VAL A 126 -11.65 -6.52 -2.12
C VAL A 126 -12.18 -6.86 -3.51
N PHE A 127 -11.95 -5.96 -4.47
CA PHE A 127 -12.37 -6.13 -5.85
C PHE A 127 -11.14 -6.19 -6.76
N PRO A 128 -11.20 -6.83 -7.94
CA PRO A 128 -10.15 -6.66 -8.94
C PRO A 128 -9.96 -5.17 -9.26
N PRO A 129 -8.74 -4.72 -9.61
CA PRO A 129 -8.52 -3.32 -9.93
C PRO A 129 -9.42 -2.82 -11.05
N ILE A 130 -9.92 -1.60 -10.88
CA ILE A 130 -10.90 -0.98 -11.77
C ILE A 130 -10.25 0.24 -12.44
N PRO A 131 -10.46 0.47 -13.75
CA PRO A 131 -10.06 1.72 -14.40
C PRO A 131 -10.66 2.94 -13.68
N LEU A 132 -9.93 4.06 -13.61
CA LEU A 132 -10.40 5.26 -12.90
C LEU A 132 -11.75 5.79 -13.41
N ASP A 133 -12.06 5.61 -14.69
CA ASP A 133 -13.30 5.99 -15.36
C ASP A 133 -14.32 4.84 -15.47
N GLY A 134 -13.96 3.63 -15.02
CA GLY A 134 -14.72 2.39 -15.20
C GLY A 134 -15.48 1.91 -13.95
N TRP A 135 -15.73 2.77 -12.96
CA TRP A 135 -16.35 2.36 -11.70
C TRP A 135 -17.77 1.79 -11.87
N PRO A 136 -18.04 0.56 -11.38
CA PRO A 136 -19.40 0.03 -11.30
C PRO A 136 -20.30 0.95 -10.48
N LYS A 137 -21.54 1.18 -10.94
CA LYS A 137 -22.48 2.12 -10.31
C LYS A 137 -22.70 1.83 -8.82
N ASP A 138 -22.74 0.55 -8.45
CA ASP A 138 -22.95 0.15 -7.06
C ASP A 138 -21.76 0.43 -6.14
N LEU A 139 -20.53 0.51 -6.68
CA LEU A 139 -19.35 0.94 -5.94
C LEU A 139 -19.16 2.46 -5.97
N ALA A 140 -19.41 3.10 -7.12
CA ALA A 140 -19.21 4.52 -7.35
C ALA A 140 -20.01 5.42 -6.38
N LYS A 141 -21.17 4.96 -5.92
CA LYS A 141 -22.04 5.69 -4.98
C LYS A 141 -21.65 5.54 -3.51
N LEU A 142 -20.83 4.54 -3.15
CA LEU A 142 -20.45 4.28 -1.77
C LEU A 142 -19.52 5.38 -1.24
N GLN A 143 -19.62 5.68 0.05
CA GLN A 143 -18.89 6.79 0.67
C GLN A 143 -17.48 6.37 1.10
N VAL A 144 -16.50 7.25 0.91
CA VAL A 144 -15.13 7.12 1.46
C VAL A 144 -15.03 7.66 2.89
N SER A 145 -15.92 8.59 3.26
CA SER A 145 -16.01 9.19 4.60
C SER A 145 -16.92 8.39 5.54
N GLY A 146 -16.88 8.69 6.83
CA GLY A 146 -17.67 8.00 7.86
C GLY A 146 -17.16 6.59 8.16
N THR A 147 -15.85 6.38 8.01
CA THR A 147 -15.14 5.16 8.42
C THR A 147 -14.53 5.36 9.80
N ASP A 148 -15.21 6.10 10.67
CA ASP A 148 -14.78 6.33 12.03
C ASP A 148 -15.05 5.05 12.82
N LEU A 149 -13.97 4.37 13.20
CA LEU A 149 -13.98 3.13 13.95
C LEU A 149 -13.03 3.30 15.12
N ASP A 150 -13.44 2.78 16.27
CA ASP A 150 -12.64 2.74 17.49
C ASP A 150 -12.40 1.29 17.91
N ASP A 151 -11.42 1.08 18.78
CA ASP A 151 -11.23 -0.19 19.45
C ASP A 151 -11.95 -0.16 20.80
N PRO A 152 -12.93 -1.05 21.07
CA PRO A 152 -13.62 -1.10 22.37
C PRO A 152 -12.67 -1.35 23.56
N ARG A 153 -11.54 -2.02 23.28
CA ARG A 153 -10.41 -2.23 24.19
C ARG A 153 -9.13 -2.06 23.39
N PRO A 154 -8.07 -1.46 23.94
CA PRO A 154 -6.79 -1.38 23.26
C PRO A 154 -6.33 -2.75 22.75
N PRO A 155 -5.77 -2.84 21.53
CA PRO A 155 -5.25 -4.11 21.05
C PRO A 155 -4.13 -4.59 21.98
N GLY A 156 -4.11 -5.90 22.25
CA GLY A 156 -3.05 -6.53 23.03
C GLY A 156 -1.67 -6.46 22.34
N PRO A 157 -0.62 -7.03 22.95
CA PRO A 157 0.68 -7.12 22.28
C PRO A 157 0.57 -7.82 20.92
N ALA A 158 1.49 -7.51 19.99
CA ALA A 158 1.58 -8.25 18.74
C ALA A 158 1.90 -9.73 19.05
N PRO A 159 1.19 -10.70 18.46
CA PRO A 159 1.50 -12.11 18.65
C PRO A 159 2.92 -12.42 18.18
N GLU A 160 3.62 -13.27 18.93
CA GLU A 160 4.96 -13.69 18.55
C GLU A 160 4.92 -14.44 17.21
N GLY A 161 5.86 -14.10 16.34
CA GLY A 161 6.07 -14.79 15.07
C GLY A 161 5.10 -14.46 13.93
N VAL A 162 4.11 -13.60 14.19
CA VAL A 162 3.17 -13.12 13.17
C VAL A 162 3.69 -11.80 12.57
N PRO A 163 3.60 -11.59 11.24
CA PRO A 163 3.90 -10.30 10.62
C PRO A 163 3.14 -9.16 11.29
N VAL A 164 3.82 -8.05 11.58
CA VAL A 164 3.24 -6.87 12.22
C VAL A 164 3.34 -5.67 11.29
N LEU A 165 2.19 -5.03 11.05
CA LEU A 165 2.09 -3.75 10.37
C LEU A 165 2.07 -2.63 11.42
N TRP A 166 3.20 -1.95 11.57
CA TRP A 166 3.39 -0.89 12.55
C TRP A 166 2.92 0.45 11.99
N LEU A 167 1.90 1.05 12.61
CA LEU A 167 1.41 2.39 12.28
C LEU A 167 2.32 3.45 12.90
N ASN A 168 2.54 4.54 12.15
CA ASN A 168 3.24 5.72 12.65
C ASN A 168 2.45 6.37 13.81
N PRO A 169 3.01 6.48 15.03
CA PRO A 169 2.30 7.03 16.19
C PRO A 169 2.07 8.55 16.11
N ALA A 170 2.75 9.25 15.19
CA ALA A 170 2.64 10.70 15.03
C ALA A 170 1.62 11.12 13.96
N LEU A 171 0.95 10.18 13.29
CA LEU A 171 0.00 10.48 12.22
C LEU A 171 -1.41 10.05 12.61
N GLU A 172 -2.34 11.01 12.58
CA GLU A 172 -3.76 10.73 12.66
C GLU A 172 -4.32 10.48 11.25
N MET A 173 -5.06 9.39 11.10
CA MET A 173 -5.69 8.99 9.85
C MET A 173 -7.05 8.38 10.14
N SER A 174 -8.04 8.68 9.30
CA SER A 174 -9.31 7.95 9.32
C SER A 174 -9.08 6.44 9.15
N ALA A 175 -10.01 5.60 9.64
CA ALA A 175 -9.83 4.16 9.50
C ALA A 175 -9.80 3.74 8.02
N GLY A 176 -10.61 4.39 7.15
CA GLY A 176 -10.56 4.21 5.70
C GLY A 176 -9.17 4.41 5.09
N LYS A 177 -8.50 5.52 5.44
CA LYS A 177 -7.12 5.79 4.98
C LYS A 177 -6.14 4.77 5.57
N THR A 178 -6.29 4.46 6.85
CA THR A 178 -5.41 3.49 7.54
C THR A 178 -5.54 2.08 6.96
N MET A 179 -6.75 1.64 6.59
CA MET A 179 -7.00 0.37 5.87
C MET A 179 -6.30 0.36 4.50
N ALA A 180 -6.36 1.46 3.75
CA ALA A 180 -5.64 1.56 2.49
C ALA A 180 -4.12 1.45 2.67
N GLN A 181 -3.58 2.10 3.70
CA GLN A 181 -2.14 2.10 4.01
C GLN A 181 -1.67 0.73 4.53
N THR A 182 -2.45 0.06 5.40
CA THR A 182 -2.15 -1.30 5.87
C THR A 182 -2.25 -2.33 4.75
N GLY A 183 -3.23 -2.21 3.85
CA GLY A 183 -3.28 -2.99 2.62
C GLY A 183 -2.08 -2.76 1.69
N HIS A 184 -1.54 -1.54 1.64
CA HIS A 184 -0.31 -1.26 0.91
C HIS A 184 0.92 -1.86 1.61
N ALA A 185 1.02 -1.76 2.93
CA ALA A 185 2.12 -2.35 3.70
C ALA A 185 2.15 -3.89 3.56
N ALA A 186 0.98 -4.53 3.59
CA ALA A 186 0.84 -5.96 3.36
C ALA A 186 1.30 -6.37 1.95
N GLN A 187 0.96 -5.59 0.92
CA GLN A 187 1.45 -5.83 -0.44
C GLN A 187 2.98 -5.69 -0.53
N LEU A 188 3.58 -4.67 0.10
CA LEU A 188 5.04 -4.53 0.11
C LEU A 188 5.70 -5.72 0.82
N ALA A 189 5.12 -6.17 1.94
CA ALA A 189 5.58 -7.34 2.66
C ALA A 189 5.51 -8.61 1.80
N TRP A 190 4.40 -8.81 1.09
CA TRP A 190 4.21 -9.92 0.15
C TRP A 190 5.29 -9.97 -0.93
N TRP A 191 5.65 -8.81 -1.50
CA TRP A 191 6.67 -8.72 -2.55
C TRP A 191 8.09 -9.04 -2.10
N GLU A 192 8.40 -8.89 -0.81
CA GLU A 192 9.70 -9.30 -0.27
C GLU A 192 9.85 -10.83 -0.16
N LEU A 193 8.73 -11.56 -0.08
CA LEU A 193 8.73 -13.01 0.10
C LEU A 193 9.02 -13.77 -1.19
N ASP A 194 9.65 -14.94 -1.07
CA ASP A 194 9.74 -15.92 -2.14
C ASP A 194 8.46 -16.77 -2.28
N THR A 195 8.38 -17.60 -3.31
CA THR A 195 7.19 -18.42 -3.59
C THR A 195 6.83 -19.36 -2.42
N PRO A 196 7.75 -20.17 -1.84
CA PRO A 196 7.43 -21.01 -0.69
C PRO A 196 6.91 -20.23 0.53
N GLN A 197 7.48 -19.05 0.81
CA GLN A 197 7.02 -18.20 1.91
C GLN A 197 5.61 -17.64 1.67
N ARG A 198 5.31 -17.22 0.43
CA ARG A 198 3.99 -16.75 0.01
C ARG A 198 2.94 -17.86 0.12
N GLU A 199 3.26 -19.05 -0.39
CA GLU A 199 2.41 -20.23 -0.30
C GLU A 199 2.12 -20.61 1.16
N LYS A 200 3.15 -20.60 2.01
CA LYS A 200 2.99 -20.84 3.45
C LYS A 200 2.07 -19.80 4.10
N TRP A 201 2.31 -18.52 3.86
CA TRP A 201 1.51 -17.46 4.49
C TRP A 201 0.04 -17.51 4.05
N ALA A 202 -0.19 -17.84 2.77
CA ALA A 202 -1.52 -18.07 2.22
C ALA A 202 -2.21 -19.29 2.85
N ALA A 203 -1.50 -20.42 2.98
CA ALA A 203 -2.02 -21.63 3.61
C ALA A 203 -2.39 -21.42 5.08
N ASP A 204 -1.65 -20.56 5.79
CA ASP A 204 -1.94 -20.19 7.18
C ASP A 204 -3.10 -19.17 7.30
N GLY A 205 -3.66 -18.69 6.19
CA GLY A 205 -4.80 -17.74 6.16
C GLY A 205 -4.39 -16.27 6.30
N PHE A 206 -3.14 -15.95 5.97
CA PHE A 206 -2.53 -14.62 6.10
C PHE A 206 -2.56 -14.04 7.53
N PRO A 207 -2.11 -14.76 8.57
CA PRO A 207 -2.01 -14.19 9.91
C PRO A 207 -1.13 -12.94 9.86
N LEU A 208 -1.64 -11.83 10.37
CA LEU A 208 -0.93 -10.57 10.55
C LEU A 208 -1.56 -9.78 11.70
N ALA A 209 -0.79 -8.88 12.30
CA ALA A 209 -1.26 -7.96 13.32
C ALA A 209 -1.04 -6.51 12.88
N VAL A 210 -1.93 -5.60 13.27
CA VAL A 210 -1.74 -4.15 13.07
C VAL A 210 -1.61 -3.47 14.42
N ARG A 211 -0.52 -2.73 14.66
CA ARG A 211 -0.26 -2.06 15.94
C ARG A 211 0.28 -0.66 15.74
N THR A 212 -0.04 0.25 16.65
CA THR A 212 0.65 1.54 16.71
C THR A 212 2.03 1.35 17.32
N SER A 213 3.09 1.81 16.63
CA SER A 213 4.45 1.72 17.16
C SER A 213 4.61 2.59 18.40
N PRO A 214 5.36 2.15 19.43
CA PRO A 214 5.92 3.07 20.40
C PRO A 214 6.73 4.17 19.69
N ALA A 215 6.55 5.44 20.08
CA ALA A 215 7.25 6.56 19.44
C ALA A 215 8.78 6.40 19.41
N PRO A 216 9.46 5.91 20.47
CA PRO A 216 10.91 5.68 20.43
C PRO A 216 11.36 4.57 19.47
N ALA A 217 10.48 3.62 19.13
CA ALA A 217 10.79 2.50 18.24
C ALA A 217 10.66 2.87 16.76
N TRP A 218 9.84 3.87 16.44
CA TRP A 218 9.50 4.25 15.06
C TRP A 218 10.72 4.56 14.15
N PRO A 219 11.76 5.28 14.61
CA PRO A 219 12.95 5.52 13.79
C PRO A 219 13.67 4.22 13.39
N THR A 220 13.68 3.21 14.27
CA THR A 220 14.32 1.91 13.99
C THR A 220 13.50 1.10 12.99
N LEU A 221 12.17 1.15 13.08
CA LEU A 221 11.27 0.48 12.13
C LEU A 221 11.34 1.09 10.72
N THR A 222 11.84 2.31 10.59
CA THR A 222 11.86 3.07 9.33
C THR A 222 13.27 3.39 8.81
N ASP A 223 14.30 2.72 9.34
CA ASP A 223 15.71 2.94 8.98
C ASP A 223 16.15 2.34 7.62
N GLY A 224 15.20 1.76 6.88
CA GLY A 224 15.42 1.16 5.58
C GLY A 224 15.60 -0.36 5.57
N ARG A 225 15.54 -1.02 6.74
CA ARG A 225 15.59 -2.50 6.82
C ARG A 225 14.24 -3.19 6.59
N LEU A 226 13.14 -2.48 6.80
CA LEU A 226 11.79 -3.00 6.62
C LEU A 226 11.12 -2.33 5.41
N PRO A 227 10.17 -3.00 4.75
CA PRO A 227 9.27 -2.35 3.81
C PRO A 227 8.46 -1.26 4.54
N VAL A 228 8.47 -0.05 3.98
CA VAL A 228 7.79 1.11 4.57
C VAL A 228 6.95 1.79 3.51
N VAL A 229 5.66 1.96 3.82
CA VAL A 229 4.75 2.77 3.03
C VAL A 229 5.05 4.23 3.27
N ARG A 230 5.17 5.00 2.20
CA ARG A 230 5.31 6.46 2.23
C ARG A 230 4.14 7.08 1.49
N ASP A 231 3.44 8.01 2.15
CA ASP A 231 2.31 8.67 1.50
C ASP A 231 2.80 9.50 0.31
N ALA A 232 2.17 9.30 -0.84
CA ALA A 232 2.55 9.99 -2.08
C ALA A 232 2.02 11.43 -2.15
N GLY A 233 1.40 11.96 -1.07
CA GLY A 233 0.92 13.34 -1.01
C GLY A 233 -0.50 13.54 -1.52
N PHE A 234 -1.31 12.48 -1.60
CA PHE A 234 -2.74 12.58 -1.96
C PHE A 234 -3.63 12.74 -0.73
N THR A 235 -3.04 12.97 0.44
CA THR A 235 -3.74 13.12 1.71
C THR A 235 -3.33 14.43 2.40
N GLU A 236 -3.97 14.72 3.53
CA GLU A 236 -3.60 15.85 4.40
C GLU A 236 -2.25 15.65 5.12
N ILE A 237 -1.63 14.48 4.95
CA ILE A 237 -0.32 14.14 5.49
C ILE A 237 0.76 14.71 4.56
N ALA A 238 1.83 15.24 5.14
CA ALA A 238 2.98 15.74 4.39
C ALA A 238 3.51 14.66 3.41
N PRO A 239 3.67 14.97 2.11
CA PRO A 239 4.20 14.02 1.14
C PRO A 239 5.52 13.40 1.59
N GLY A 240 5.69 12.09 1.38
CA GLY A 240 6.88 11.33 1.78
C GLY A 240 6.89 10.84 3.22
N SER A 241 5.88 11.20 4.03
CA SER A 241 5.72 10.70 5.39
C SER A 241 5.61 9.18 5.40
N ALA A 242 6.43 8.52 6.23
CA ALA A 242 6.29 7.09 6.49
C ALA A 242 5.00 6.86 7.30
N THR A 243 4.10 6.02 6.78
CA THR A 243 2.78 5.78 7.38
C THR A 243 2.71 4.44 8.10
N VAL A 244 3.20 3.39 7.45
CA VAL A 244 3.17 2.01 7.96
C VAL A 244 4.46 1.29 7.62
N ALA A 245 5.08 0.63 8.61
CA ALA A 245 6.22 -0.27 8.40
C ALA A 245 5.77 -1.72 8.56
N ALA A 246 6.22 -2.61 7.66
CA ALA A 246 5.90 -4.03 7.73
C ALA A 246 7.07 -4.83 8.31
N ASP A 247 6.89 -5.41 9.49
CA ASP A 247 7.83 -6.32 10.12
C ASP A 247 7.35 -7.77 9.93
N LEU A 248 7.99 -8.51 9.03
CA LEU A 248 7.65 -9.91 8.73
C LEU A 248 8.05 -10.89 9.85
N GLY A 249 8.76 -10.43 10.88
CA GLY A 249 9.25 -11.26 11.97
C GLY A 249 10.22 -12.36 11.50
N GLY A 250 10.40 -13.38 12.34
CA GLY A 250 11.31 -14.50 12.04
C GLY A 250 10.76 -15.53 11.06
N HIS A 251 9.43 -15.70 10.99
CA HIS A 251 8.81 -16.80 10.22
C HIS A 251 8.73 -16.55 8.72
N TYR A 252 8.68 -15.28 8.31
CA TYR A 252 8.54 -14.87 6.91
C TYR A 252 9.69 -13.97 6.48
N ARG A 253 10.87 -14.11 7.10
CA ARG A 253 12.00 -13.23 6.78
C ARG A 253 12.57 -13.59 5.40
N PRO A 254 12.68 -12.66 4.44
CA PRO A 254 13.37 -12.94 3.19
C PRO A 254 14.82 -13.35 3.47
N ALA A 255 15.35 -14.27 2.66
CA ALA A 255 16.77 -14.63 2.73
C ALA A 255 17.62 -13.35 2.57
N PRO A 256 18.73 -13.20 3.32
CA PRO A 256 19.57 -12.01 3.22
C PRO A 256 20.01 -11.86 1.77
N ARG A 257 19.65 -10.73 1.13
CA ARG A 257 20.12 -10.39 -0.22
C ARG A 257 21.65 -10.42 -0.17
N LEU A 258 22.28 -11.37 -0.86
CA LEU A 258 23.72 -11.36 -1.06
C LEU A 258 24.06 -10.01 -1.69
N ARG A 259 24.73 -9.15 -0.93
CA ARG A 259 25.30 -7.93 -1.50
C ARG A 259 26.32 -8.38 -2.53
N HIS A 260 25.97 -8.28 -3.82
CA HIS A 260 26.97 -8.31 -4.87
C HIS A 260 27.97 -7.20 -4.55
N ARG A 261 29.21 -7.62 -4.27
CA ARG A 261 30.36 -6.74 -4.06
C ARG A 261 30.73 -6.05 -5.36
#